data_AF-A0A0H5D0Y7-F1
#
_entry.id   AF-A0A0H5D0Y7-F1
#
_cell.length_a   1.000
_cell.length_b   1.000
_cell.length_c   1.000
_cell.angle_alpha   90.00
_cell.angle_beta   90.00
_cell.angle_gamma   90.00
#
_symmetry.space_group_name_H-M   'P 1'
#
loop_
_entity.id
_entity.type
_entity.pdbx_description
1 polymer ?
#
loop_
_entity_poly.entity_id
_entity_poly.type
_entity_poly.pdbx_seq_one_letter_code
_entity_poly.pdbx_strand_id
1 'polypeptide(L)'
;MADKNTQPAAWTDADNGVAVWANQADLAEVLRDILGISYDVRLCQTRPVVHQGNTVFLCVLEAPAVALCQAICNGTELRSALEDIRADIAAALACWRTARDRVVLVDVAMLRQEPESFLKHFNIDADDETLNRLRGAIPSAPDAVCQSLSRDRLQFDADLAVLAGEFSAAVLPFAAADPDMALQLFLDGQHDAEERTLLRAQQHSMYEQMDALYRGKLQLEAQLEQVHMERQKLADKQPLLAKALRDCEENLKQEKENRATAEHLAEIWEQENHGLRAEVHKLYNSRSFRLMAPLRFARRILRGNR
;
A
#
# COMPACT_ATOMS: atom_id res chain seq x y z
N MET A 1 -29.66 42.63 -29.06
CA MET A 1 -28.24 43.04 -29.12
C MET A 1 -27.53 41.93 -29.84
N ALA A 2 -26.98 42.20 -31.03
CA ALA A 2 -26.34 41.17 -31.84
C ALA A 2 -25.04 40.77 -31.15
N ASP A 3 -24.98 39.53 -30.68
CA ASP A 3 -23.73 38.92 -30.24
C ASP A 3 -22.77 39.00 -31.43
N LYS A 4 -21.70 39.78 -31.24
CA LYS A 4 -20.52 39.67 -32.08
C LYS A 4 -19.94 38.30 -31.77
N ASN A 5 -20.46 37.30 -32.49
CA ASN A 5 -19.87 35.98 -32.58
C ASN A 5 -18.43 36.22 -33.02
N THR A 6 -17.50 36.17 -32.07
CA THR A 6 -16.09 36.50 -32.26
C THR A 6 -15.49 35.42 -33.14
N GLN A 7 -15.68 35.59 -34.46
CA GLN A 7 -14.88 34.90 -35.45
C GLN A 7 -13.43 35.18 -35.09
N PRO A 8 -12.57 34.16 -35.01
CA PRO A 8 -11.15 34.41 -34.92
C PRO A 8 -10.77 35.20 -36.17
N ALA A 9 -10.13 36.35 -36.01
CA ALA A 9 -9.69 37.22 -37.11
C ALA A 9 -8.92 36.46 -38.20
N ALA A 10 -8.36 35.30 -37.85
CA ALA A 10 -7.77 34.29 -38.72
C ALA A 10 -8.59 33.89 -39.95
N TRP A 11 -9.91 33.71 -39.79
CA TRP A 11 -10.77 33.08 -40.80
C TRP A 11 -11.40 34.08 -41.77
N THR A 12 -11.56 35.33 -41.33
CA THR A 12 -12.05 36.41 -42.20
C THR A 12 -11.03 36.80 -43.27
N ASP A 13 -9.74 36.53 -43.06
CA ASP A 13 -8.66 36.75 -44.03
C ASP A 13 -8.30 35.47 -44.83
N ALA A 14 -9.05 34.38 -44.65
CA ALA A 14 -8.77 33.07 -45.23
C ALA A 14 -9.20 32.92 -46.71
N ASP A 15 -9.10 33.97 -47.51
CA ASP A 15 -9.17 33.91 -48.98
C ASP A 15 -8.11 32.95 -49.59
N ASN A 16 -7.19 32.41 -48.76
CA ASN A 16 -5.99 31.68 -49.14
C ASN A 16 -5.98 30.18 -48.75
N GLY A 17 -7.14 29.59 -48.39
CA GLY A 17 -7.29 28.15 -48.15
C GLY A 17 -7.00 27.69 -46.72
N VAL A 18 -7.43 26.46 -46.41
CA VAL A 18 -7.40 25.83 -45.08
C VAL A 18 -6.61 24.54 -45.16
N ALA A 19 -5.61 24.37 -44.30
CA ALA A 19 -4.88 23.12 -44.14
C ALA A 19 -5.45 22.36 -42.93
N VAL A 20 -5.90 21.13 -43.14
CA VAL A 20 -6.45 20.28 -42.07
C VAL A 20 -5.49 19.14 -41.79
N TRP A 21 -5.11 19.01 -40.52
CA TRP A 21 -4.42 17.85 -40.00
C TRP A 21 -5.24 17.24 -38.87
N ALA A 22 -5.47 15.93 -38.94
CA ALA A 22 -6.03 15.17 -37.83
C ALA A 22 -5.20 13.90 -37.60
N ASN A 23 -5.16 13.43 -36.35
CA ASN A 23 -4.54 12.15 -36.01
C ASN A 23 -5.31 10.94 -36.58
N GLN A 24 -6.57 11.12 -36.98
CA GLN A 24 -7.42 10.10 -37.60
C GLN A 24 -7.73 10.47 -39.05
N ALA A 25 -7.36 9.59 -39.98
CA ALA A 25 -7.50 9.81 -41.41
C ALA A 25 -8.97 10.01 -41.83
N ASP A 26 -9.87 9.15 -41.33
CA ASP A 26 -11.30 9.20 -41.67
C ASP A 26 -11.94 10.54 -41.25
N LEU A 27 -11.58 11.04 -40.06
CA LEU A 27 -12.04 12.33 -39.57
C LEU A 27 -11.49 13.48 -40.42
N ALA A 28 -10.22 13.41 -40.81
CA ALA A 28 -9.61 14.42 -41.69
C ALA A 28 -10.33 14.49 -43.04
N GLU A 29 -10.65 13.35 -43.66
CA GLU A 29 -11.34 13.31 -44.94
C GLU A 29 -12.76 13.88 -44.86
N VAL A 30 -13.52 13.52 -43.81
CA VAL A 30 -14.86 14.06 -43.62
C VAL A 30 -14.81 15.57 -43.35
N LEU A 31 -13.85 16.05 -42.56
CA LEU A 31 -13.66 17.49 -42.37
C LEU A 31 -13.27 18.20 -43.66
N ARG A 32 -12.43 17.61 -44.52
CA ARG A 32 -12.13 18.17 -45.85
C ARG A 32 -13.39 18.32 -46.69
N ASP A 33 -14.22 17.27 -46.74
CA ASP A 33 -15.43 17.29 -47.58
C ASP A 33 -16.43 18.33 -47.08
N ILE A 34 -16.61 18.47 -45.76
CA ILE A 34 -17.55 19.42 -45.15
C ILE A 34 -17.03 20.86 -45.26
N LEU A 35 -15.79 21.11 -44.86
CA LEU A 35 -15.19 22.46 -44.94
C LEU A 35 -14.98 22.87 -46.41
N GLY A 36 -14.80 21.90 -47.32
CA GLY A 36 -14.66 22.09 -48.76
C GLY A 36 -15.87 22.73 -49.44
N ILE A 37 -17.02 22.79 -48.75
CA ILE A 37 -18.21 23.51 -49.23
C ILE A 37 -17.95 25.02 -49.30
N SER A 38 -17.13 25.55 -48.38
CA SER A 38 -16.92 27.00 -48.22
C SER A 38 -15.46 27.43 -48.39
N TYR A 39 -14.49 26.51 -48.27
CA TYR A 39 -13.07 26.81 -48.25
C TYR A 39 -12.27 25.89 -49.20
N ASP A 40 -11.10 26.35 -49.70
CA ASP A 40 -10.13 25.47 -50.38
C ASP A 40 -9.35 24.65 -49.34
N VAL A 41 -9.73 23.38 -49.13
CA VAL A 41 -9.18 22.54 -48.06
C VAL A 41 -8.10 21.59 -48.56
N ARG A 42 -6.93 21.63 -47.92
CA ARG A 42 -5.81 20.72 -48.16
C ARG A 42 -5.58 19.82 -46.96
N LEU A 43 -5.48 18.51 -47.21
CA LEU A 43 -5.13 17.55 -46.18
C LEU A 43 -3.63 17.47 -45.97
N CYS A 44 -3.20 17.66 -44.73
CA CYS A 44 -1.85 17.38 -44.30
C CYS A 44 -1.77 15.94 -43.80
N GLN A 45 -0.98 15.09 -44.48
CA GLN A 45 -0.77 13.70 -44.07
C GLN A 45 0.34 13.56 -43.02
N THR A 46 1.22 14.55 -42.91
CA THR A 46 2.30 14.58 -41.92
C THR A 46 1.95 15.51 -40.77
N ARG A 47 2.61 15.30 -39.62
CA ARG A 47 2.52 16.16 -38.43
C ARG A 47 2.59 17.64 -38.81
N PRO A 48 1.87 18.51 -38.09
CA PRO A 48 1.75 19.91 -38.45
C PRO A 48 3.11 20.59 -38.35
N VAL A 49 3.55 21.16 -39.47
CA VAL A 49 4.71 22.04 -39.55
C VAL A 49 4.21 23.36 -40.12
N VAL A 50 4.51 24.47 -39.46
CA VAL A 50 4.09 25.80 -39.89
C VAL A 50 4.68 26.06 -41.28
N HIS A 51 3.82 26.15 -42.29
CA HIS A 51 4.23 26.60 -43.61
C HIS A 51 4.23 28.13 -43.65
N GLN A 52 5.22 28.70 -44.34
CA GLN A 52 5.27 30.14 -44.60
C GLN A 52 4.21 30.47 -45.66
N GLY A 53 3.04 30.95 -45.22
CA GLY A 53 1.93 31.37 -46.09
C GLY A 53 0.72 31.85 -45.29
N ASN A 54 -0.28 32.42 -45.96
CA ASN A 54 -1.52 32.91 -45.33
C ASN A 54 -2.58 31.82 -45.10
N THR A 55 -2.21 30.54 -45.17
CA THR A 55 -3.12 29.42 -44.98
C THR A 55 -3.45 29.24 -43.50
N VAL A 56 -4.74 29.08 -43.18
CA VAL A 56 -5.19 28.77 -41.83
C VAL A 56 -5.05 27.27 -41.58
N PHE A 57 -4.50 26.90 -40.43
CA PHE A 57 -4.22 25.51 -40.04
C PHE A 57 -5.20 25.04 -38.98
N LEU A 58 -5.96 24.01 -39.30
CA LEU A 58 -6.84 23.33 -38.35
C LEU A 58 -6.16 22.02 -37.90
N CYS A 59 -5.80 21.95 -36.62
CA CYS A 59 -5.24 20.74 -36.01
C CYS A 59 -6.31 20.10 -35.12
N VAL A 60 -6.80 18.94 -35.54
CA VAL A 60 -7.82 18.17 -34.80
C VAL A 60 -7.13 16.99 -34.12
N LEU A 61 -7.17 16.98 -32.81
CA LEU A 61 -6.43 16.05 -31.98
C LEU A 61 -7.30 15.53 -30.85
N GLU A 62 -7.02 14.32 -30.40
CA GLU A 62 -7.57 13.86 -29.13
C GLU A 62 -6.74 14.41 -27.97
N ALA A 63 -7.41 14.74 -26.86
CA ALA A 63 -6.71 14.99 -25.62
C ALA A 63 -5.77 13.81 -25.27
N PRO A 64 -4.55 14.07 -24.73
CA PRO A 64 -3.54 13.03 -24.48
C PRO A 64 -4.06 11.82 -23.69
N ALA A 65 -4.97 12.02 -22.74
CA ALA A 65 -5.57 10.92 -21.97
C ALA A 65 -6.41 9.98 -22.82
N VAL A 66 -7.16 10.54 -23.78
CA VAL A 66 -8.01 9.80 -24.71
C VAL A 66 -7.15 9.07 -25.73
N ALA A 67 -6.15 9.76 -26.30
CA ALA A 67 -5.21 9.16 -27.24
C ALA A 67 -4.45 7.98 -26.61
N LEU A 68 -4.03 8.11 -25.34
CA LEU A 68 -3.37 7.04 -24.60
C LEU A 68 -4.30 5.85 -24.36
N CYS A 69 -5.54 6.12 -23.98
CA CYS A 69 -6.55 5.08 -23.81
C CYS A 69 -6.76 4.30 -25.11
N GLN A 70 -6.91 4.98 -26.24
CA GLN A 70 -7.08 4.34 -27.54
C GLN A 70 -5.87 3.51 -27.94
N ALA A 71 -4.65 4.05 -27.78
CA ALA A 71 -3.43 3.32 -28.10
C ALA A 71 -3.31 2.02 -27.28
N ILE A 72 -3.68 2.06 -25.99
CA ILE A 72 -3.71 0.87 -25.14
C ILE A 72 -4.79 -0.12 -25.62
N CYS A 73 -5.99 0.34 -25.94
CA CYS A 73 -7.06 -0.51 -26.48
C CYS A 73 -6.69 -1.16 -27.82
N ASN A 74 -5.89 -0.46 -28.64
CA ASN A 74 -5.41 -0.96 -29.93
C ASN A 74 -4.19 -1.89 -29.79
N GLY A 75 -3.74 -2.17 -28.57
CA GLY A 75 -2.61 -3.07 -28.29
C GLY A 75 -1.24 -2.45 -28.60
N THR A 76 -1.15 -1.13 -28.75
CA THR A 76 0.13 -0.44 -28.92
C THR A 76 0.95 -0.54 -27.64
N GLU A 77 2.26 -0.75 -27.76
CA GLU A 77 3.16 -0.74 -26.61
C GLU A 77 3.09 0.63 -25.90
N LEU A 78 2.91 0.63 -24.58
CA LEU A 78 2.72 1.84 -23.77
C LEU A 78 3.80 2.90 -24.01
N ARG A 79 5.06 2.47 -24.14
CA ARG A 79 6.17 3.40 -24.37
C ARG A 79 6.07 4.09 -25.73
N SER A 80 5.83 3.32 -26.79
CA SER A 80 5.64 3.86 -28.14
C SER A 80 4.44 4.81 -28.17
N ALA A 81 3.32 4.42 -27.56
CA ALA A 81 2.12 5.24 -27.48
C ALA A 81 2.41 6.59 -26.81
N LEU A 82 3.11 6.61 -25.68
CA LEU A 82 3.48 7.85 -24.99
C LEU A 82 4.42 8.73 -25.83
N GLU A 83 5.41 8.14 -26.50
CA GLU A 83 6.34 8.87 -27.37
C GLU A 83 5.61 9.49 -28.58
N ASP A 84 4.69 8.76 -29.21
CA ASP A 84 3.90 9.25 -30.34
C ASP A 84 2.94 10.37 -29.92
N ILE A 85 2.19 10.18 -28.83
CA ILE A 85 1.26 11.20 -28.30
C ILE A 85 2.03 12.47 -27.92
N ARG A 86 3.19 12.33 -27.28
CA ARG A 86 4.06 13.46 -26.95
C ARG A 86 4.50 14.20 -28.20
N ALA A 87 4.92 13.48 -29.24
CA ALA A 87 5.37 14.09 -30.49
C ALA A 87 4.23 14.81 -31.23
N ASP A 88 3.04 14.23 -31.27
CA ASP A 88 1.86 14.81 -31.92
C ASP A 88 1.41 16.12 -31.24
N ILE A 89 1.27 16.10 -29.91
CA ILE A 89 0.86 17.26 -29.13
C ILE A 89 1.93 18.35 -29.17
N ALA A 90 3.20 17.98 -29.03
CA ALA A 90 4.30 18.94 -29.11
C ALA A 90 4.37 19.62 -30.49
N ALA A 91 4.14 18.87 -31.58
CA ALA A 91 4.11 19.43 -32.93
C ALA A 91 2.94 20.42 -33.10
N ALA A 92 1.74 20.06 -32.66
CA ALA A 92 0.57 20.93 -32.75
C ALA A 92 0.72 22.20 -31.90
N LEU A 93 1.21 22.07 -30.67
CA LEU A 93 1.49 23.22 -29.80
C LEU A 93 2.62 24.09 -30.36
N ALA A 94 3.68 23.52 -30.93
CA ALA A 94 4.73 24.29 -31.57
C ALA A 94 4.19 25.08 -32.77
N CYS A 95 3.31 24.47 -33.56
CA CYS A 95 2.61 25.12 -34.66
C CYS A 95 1.78 26.30 -34.15
N TRP A 96 0.95 26.06 -33.13
CA TRP A 96 0.13 27.08 -32.50
C TRP A 96 0.94 28.23 -31.90
N ARG A 97 2.03 27.96 -31.18
CA ARG A 97 2.90 29.00 -30.60
C ARG A 97 3.52 29.91 -31.65
N THR A 98 3.83 29.37 -32.82
CA THR A 98 4.49 30.12 -33.91
C THR A 98 3.49 30.97 -34.69
N ALA A 99 2.24 30.54 -34.80
CA ALA A 99 1.21 31.18 -35.61
C ALA A 99 -0.17 31.13 -34.90
N ARG A 100 -0.26 31.72 -33.70
CA ARG A 100 -1.46 31.66 -32.83
C ARG A 100 -2.72 32.19 -33.48
N ASP A 101 -2.54 33.16 -34.36
CA ASP A 101 -3.54 33.86 -35.15
C ASP A 101 -3.97 33.09 -36.40
N ARG A 102 -3.33 31.97 -36.73
CA ARG A 102 -3.64 31.17 -37.94
C ARG A 102 -3.80 29.68 -37.67
N VAL A 103 -3.51 29.23 -36.45
CA VAL A 103 -3.62 27.82 -36.07
C VAL A 103 -4.76 27.67 -35.06
N VAL A 104 -5.74 26.84 -35.41
CA VAL A 104 -6.83 26.48 -34.52
C VAL A 104 -6.61 25.05 -34.05
N LEU A 105 -6.53 24.88 -32.73
CA LEU A 105 -6.47 23.58 -32.09
C LEU A 105 -7.87 23.17 -31.66
N VAL A 106 -8.27 21.95 -32.03
CA VAL A 106 -9.58 21.40 -31.74
C VAL A 106 -9.43 20.05 -31.07
N ASP A 107 -10.06 19.89 -29.91
CA ASP A 107 -10.19 18.59 -29.25
C ASP A 107 -11.35 17.81 -29.88
N VAL A 108 -11.08 16.57 -30.28
CA VAL A 108 -12.09 15.61 -30.76
C VAL A 108 -13.22 15.42 -29.74
N ALA A 109 -12.93 15.50 -28.43
CA ALA A 109 -13.98 15.43 -27.41
C ALA A 109 -14.98 16.59 -27.49
N MET A 110 -14.51 17.81 -27.79
CA MET A 110 -15.37 18.97 -28.00
C MET A 110 -16.17 18.83 -29.29
N LEU A 111 -15.53 18.35 -30.36
CA LEU A 111 -16.19 18.09 -31.63
C LEU A 111 -17.32 17.05 -31.49
N ARG A 112 -17.14 16.05 -30.61
CA ARG A 112 -18.15 15.03 -30.29
C ARG A 112 -19.36 15.61 -29.56
N GLN A 113 -19.12 16.49 -28.58
CA GLN A 113 -20.17 17.07 -27.75
C GLN A 113 -20.99 18.10 -28.54
N GLU A 114 -20.32 18.94 -29.34
CA GLU A 114 -20.95 20.08 -30.02
C GLU A 114 -20.54 20.20 -31.50
N PRO A 115 -20.88 19.22 -32.35
CA PRO A 115 -20.53 19.27 -33.77
C PRO A 115 -21.19 20.45 -34.50
N GLU A 116 -22.39 20.87 -34.08
CA GLU A 116 -23.09 22.02 -34.64
C GLU A 116 -22.39 23.35 -34.31
N SER A 117 -21.97 23.54 -33.05
CA SER A 117 -21.24 24.73 -32.62
C SER A 117 -19.91 24.85 -33.38
N PHE A 118 -19.22 23.72 -33.57
CA PHE A 118 -18.02 23.65 -34.40
C PHE A 118 -18.30 24.14 -35.83
N LEU A 119 -19.31 23.59 -36.53
CA LEU A 119 -19.58 23.99 -37.92
C LEU A 119 -20.05 25.45 -38.04
N LYS A 120 -20.87 25.92 -37.08
CA LYS A 120 -21.27 27.33 -36.99
C LYS A 120 -20.08 28.26 -36.78
N HIS A 121 -19.05 27.83 -36.05
CA HIS A 121 -17.81 28.59 -35.89
C HIS A 121 -17.12 28.87 -37.23
N PHE A 122 -17.27 27.95 -38.20
CA PHE A 122 -16.76 28.11 -39.57
C PHE A 122 -17.81 28.69 -40.55
N ASN A 123 -18.92 29.23 -40.05
CA ASN A 123 -20.06 29.73 -40.82
C ASN A 123 -20.67 28.70 -41.78
N ILE A 124 -20.64 27.41 -41.41
CA ILE A 124 -21.26 26.34 -42.18
C ILE A 124 -22.59 26.00 -41.50
N ASP A 125 -23.68 26.31 -42.18
CA ASP A 125 -25.02 25.86 -41.78
C ASP A 125 -25.15 24.37 -42.16
N ALA A 126 -24.98 23.52 -41.15
CA ALA A 126 -24.99 22.08 -41.34
C ALA A 126 -26.42 21.53 -41.35
N ASP A 127 -26.74 20.74 -42.38
CA ASP A 127 -27.94 19.91 -42.39
C ASP A 127 -27.73 18.62 -41.56
N ASP A 128 -28.83 17.90 -41.31
CA ASP A 128 -28.81 16.65 -40.53
C ASP A 128 -27.89 15.59 -41.17
N GLU A 129 -27.79 15.57 -42.51
CA GLU A 129 -26.90 14.64 -43.22
C GLU A 129 -25.43 14.94 -42.93
N THR A 130 -25.02 16.21 -43.04
CA THR A 130 -23.66 16.67 -42.73
C THR A 130 -23.30 16.38 -41.27
N LEU A 131 -24.21 16.66 -40.34
CA LEU A 131 -24.00 16.38 -38.92
C LEU A 131 -23.87 14.88 -38.64
N ASN A 132 -24.67 14.04 -39.28
CA ASN A 132 -24.59 12.59 -39.13
C ASN A 132 -23.30 12.03 -39.76
N ARG A 133 -22.86 12.56 -40.90
CA ARG A 133 -21.56 12.21 -41.50
C ARG A 133 -20.40 12.57 -40.58
N LEU A 134 -20.41 13.78 -40.01
CA LEU A 134 -19.40 14.23 -39.06
C LEU A 134 -19.39 13.36 -37.80
N ARG A 135 -20.56 13.13 -37.18
CA ARG A 135 -20.71 12.27 -35.99
C ARG A 135 -20.26 10.83 -36.25
N GLY A 136 -20.51 10.30 -37.46
CA GLY A 136 -20.08 8.96 -37.86
C GLY A 136 -18.56 8.80 -38.03
N ALA A 137 -17.86 9.89 -38.36
CA ALA A 137 -16.41 9.90 -38.49
C ALA A 137 -15.68 10.19 -37.17
N ILE A 138 -16.37 10.76 -36.19
CA ILE A 138 -15.82 11.01 -34.86
C ILE A 138 -15.72 9.67 -34.11
N PRO A 139 -14.54 9.35 -33.53
CA PRO A 139 -14.34 8.13 -32.78
C PRO A 139 -15.25 8.13 -31.55
N SER A 140 -15.73 6.95 -31.18
CA SER A 140 -16.53 6.79 -29.96
C SER A 140 -15.74 7.24 -28.72
N ALA A 141 -16.44 7.76 -27.72
CA ALA A 141 -15.81 8.12 -26.46
C ALA A 141 -15.19 6.86 -25.81
N PRO A 142 -13.96 6.94 -25.29
CA PRO A 142 -13.39 5.84 -24.54
C PRO A 142 -14.22 5.55 -23.28
N ASP A 143 -14.11 4.32 -22.78
CA ASP A 143 -14.73 3.94 -21.50
C ASP A 143 -14.21 4.83 -20.35
N ALA A 144 -15.11 5.22 -19.44
CA ALA A 144 -14.81 6.17 -18.37
C ALA A 144 -13.74 5.63 -17.40
N VAL A 145 -13.73 4.31 -17.15
CA VAL A 145 -12.71 3.68 -16.30
C VAL A 145 -11.36 3.73 -16.98
N CYS A 146 -11.29 3.35 -18.26
CA CYS A 146 -10.05 3.43 -19.04
C CYS A 146 -9.52 4.87 -19.13
N GLN A 147 -10.40 5.85 -19.34
CA GLN A 147 -10.02 7.27 -19.37
C GLN A 147 -9.45 7.74 -18.02
N SER A 148 -10.05 7.33 -16.90
CA SER A 148 -9.53 7.64 -15.56
C SER A 148 -8.14 7.04 -15.35
N LEU A 149 -7.95 5.77 -15.70
CA LEU A 149 -6.66 5.09 -15.57
C LEU A 149 -5.58 5.73 -16.46
N SER A 150 -5.94 6.12 -17.69
CA SER A 150 -5.03 6.86 -18.58
C SER A 150 -4.67 8.23 -18.00
N ARG A 151 -5.62 8.94 -17.39
CA ARG A 151 -5.39 10.23 -16.73
C ARG A 151 -4.45 10.09 -15.54
N ASP A 152 -4.68 9.11 -14.68
CA ASP A 152 -3.80 8.80 -13.54
C ASP A 152 -2.41 8.45 -14.04
N ARG A 153 -2.31 7.68 -15.14
CA ARG A 153 -1.01 7.33 -15.71
C ARG A 153 -0.25 8.54 -16.24
N LEU A 154 -0.95 9.50 -16.86
CA LEU A 154 -0.37 10.75 -17.32
C LEU A 154 0.18 11.61 -16.17
N GLN A 155 -0.40 11.53 -14.97
CA GLN A 155 0.13 12.27 -13.81
C GLN A 155 1.54 11.81 -13.40
N PHE A 156 1.93 10.57 -13.76
CA PHE A 156 3.28 10.06 -13.52
C PHE A 156 4.30 10.46 -14.60
N ASP A 157 3.87 11.04 -15.73
CA ASP A 157 4.74 11.59 -16.77
C ASP A 157 4.63 13.13 -16.77
N ALA A 158 5.52 13.78 -16.01
CA ALA A 158 5.48 15.21 -15.79
C ALA A 158 5.55 16.03 -17.09
N ASP A 159 6.32 15.58 -18.08
CA ASP A 159 6.47 16.28 -19.36
C ASP A 159 5.16 16.27 -20.13
N LEU A 160 4.52 15.10 -20.20
CA LEU A 160 3.27 14.94 -20.93
C LEU A 160 2.09 15.60 -20.20
N ALA A 161 2.11 15.62 -18.86
CA ALA A 161 1.13 16.36 -18.07
C ALA A 161 1.19 17.87 -18.33
N VAL A 162 2.39 18.45 -18.47
CA VAL A 162 2.56 19.87 -18.83
C VAL A 162 2.02 20.13 -20.23
N LEU A 163 2.36 19.30 -21.21
CA LEU A 163 1.84 19.41 -22.58
C LEU A 163 0.31 19.27 -22.63
N ALA A 164 -0.25 18.36 -21.84
CA ALA A 164 -1.70 18.15 -21.73
C ALA A 164 -2.41 19.40 -21.18
N GLY A 165 -1.84 20.02 -20.14
CA GLY A 165 -2.38 21.25 -19.57
C GLY A 165 -2.32 22.42 -20.56
N GLU A 166 -1.22 22.57 -21.27
CA GLU A 166 -1.08 23.61 -22.29
C GLU A 166 -2.00 23.37 -23.49
N PHE A 167 -2.13 22.13 -23.96
CA PHE A 167 -3.09 21.77 -25.00
C PHE A 167 -4.51 22.13 -24.57
N SER A 168 -4.93 21.75 -23.38
CA SER A 168 -6.26 22.10 -22.85
C SER A 168 -6.51 23.61 -22.78
N ALA A 169 -5.47 24.42 -22.54
CA ALA A 169 -5.57 25.88 -22.51
C ALA A 169 -5.57 26.51 -23.91
N ALA A 170 -5.01 25.83 -24.91
CA ALA A 170 -4.89 26.32 -26.28
C ALA A 170 -6.02 25.86 -27.21
N VAL A 171 -6.75 24.79 -26.84
CA VAL A 171 -7.92 24.31 -27.57
C VAL A 171 -9.02 25.37 -27.60
N LEU A 172 -9.63 25.54 -28.77
CA LEU A 172 -10.73 26.47 -28.98
C LEU A 172 -12.00 25.98 -28.23
N PRO A 173 -12.58 26.78 -27.31
CA PRO A 173 -13.87 26.48 -26.74
C PRO A 173 -14.98 26.86 -27.73
N PHE A 174 -15.85 25.91 -28.10
CA PHE A 174 -17.00 26.14 -29.00
C PHE A 174 -18.27 26.54 -28.25
N ALA A 175 -18.37 26.19 -26.97
CA ALA A 175 -19.39 26.73 -26.08
C ALA A 175 -18.95 28.11 -25.57
N ALA A 176 -19.89 29.06 -25.49
CA ALA A 176 -19.73 30.15 -24.55
C ALA A 176 -19.59 29.51 -23.17
N ALA A 177 -18.37 29.51 -22.61
CA ALA A 177 -18.16 29.07 -21.26
C ALA A 177 -19.10 29.91 -20.39
N ASP A 178 -20.21 29.32 -19.97
CA ASP A 178 -21.16 29.99 -19.09
C ASP A 178 -20.33 30.36 -17.86
N PRO A 179 -20.05 31.65 -17.63
CA PRO A 179 -19.20 32.06 -16.53
C PRO A 179 -19.79 31.58 -15.21
N ASP A 180 -21.12 31.37 -15.14
CA ASP A 180 -21.81 30.79 -13.99
C ASP A 180 -21.57 29.28 -13.85
N MET A 181 -21.34 28.54 -14.94
CA MET A 181 -20.94 27.12 -14.89
C MET A 181 -19.46 26.95 -14.51
N ALA A 182 -18.58 27.87 -14.96
CA ALA A 182 -17.20 27.93 -14.51
C ALA A 182 -17.09 28.38 -13.03
N LEU A 183 -17.94 29.31 -12.60
CA LEU A 183 -18.13 29.67 -11.19
C LEU A 183 -18.74 28.51 -10.40
N GLN A 184 -19.71 27.76 -10.93
CA GLN A 184 -20.26 26.57 -10.28
C GLN A 184 -19.21 25.48 -10.12
N LEU A 185 -18.37 25.22 -11.13
CA LEU A 185 -17.23 24.30 -11.01
C LEU A 185 -16.17 24.78 -10.00
N PHE A 186 -16.00 26.10 -9.86
CA PHE A 186 -15.12 26.69 -8.83
C PHE A 186 -15.77 26.68 -7.43
N LEU A 187 -17.10 26.82 -7.35
CA LEU A 187 -17.91 26.76 -6.14
C LEU A 187 -18.15 25.32 -5.68
N ASP A 188 -18.12 24.34 -6.59
CA ASP A 188 -17.98 22.91 -6.30
C ASP A 188 -16.62 22.60 -5.63
N GLY A 189 -15.68 23.56 -5.63
CA GLY A 189 -14.57 23.59 -4.68
C GLY A 189 -15.00 23.68 -3.20
N GLN A 190 -16.28 23.90 -2.90
CA GLN A 190 -16.85 23.64 -1.57
C GLN A 190 -16.93 22.13 -1.27
N HIS A 191 -17.17 21.27 -2.24
CA HIS A 191 -16.95 19.83 -2.08
C HIS A 191 -15.47 19.50 -1.85
N ASP A 192 -14.54 20.19 -2.52
CA ASP A 192 -13.11 20.04 -2.19
C ASP A 192 -12.79 20.51 -0.75
N ALA A 193 -13.49 21.53 -0.24
CA ALA A 193 -13.33 21.97 1.14
C ALA A 193 -13.89 20.95 2.13
N GLU A 194 -15.08 20.40 1.87
CA GLU A 194 -15.69 19.31 2.64
C GLU A 194 -14.84 18.04 2.59
N GLU A 195 -14.34 17.66 1.42
CA GLU A 195 -13.44 16.53 1.22
C GLU A 195 -12.10 16.76 1.94
N ARG A 196 -11.52 17.97 1.88
CA ARG A 196 -10.33 18.31 2.68
C ARG A 196 -10.61 18.26 4.18
N THR A 197 -11.78 18.65 4.65
CA THR A 197 -12.14 18.51 6.07
C THR A 197 -12.30 17.05 6.47
N LEU A 198 -12.92 16.23 5.61
CA LEU A 198 -13.06 14.79 5.79
C LEU A 198 -11.69 14.10 5.82
N LEU A 199 -10.81 14.41 4.87
CA LEU A 199 -9.45 13.88 4.80
C LEU A 199 -8.61 14.30 6.00
N ARG A 200 -8.74 15.55 6.48
CA ARG A 200 -8.08 15.99 7.73
C ARG A 200 -8.61 15.25 8.95
N ALA A 201 -9.92 15.02 9.02
CA ALA A 201 -10.53 14.24 10.10
C ALA A 201 -10.07 12.78 10.06
N GLN A 202 -9.98 12.18 8.87
CA GLN A 202 -9.44 10.82 8.67
C GLN A 202 -7.96 10.75 9.04
N GLN A 203 -7.15 11.72 8.62
CA GLN A 203 -5.74 11.81 9.03
C GLN A 203 -5.61 11.92 10.54
N HIS A 204 -6.41 12.77 11.19
CA HIS A 204 -6.37 12.92 12.64
C HIS A 204 -6.75 11.62 13.37
N SER A 205 -7.84 10.99 12.96
CA SER A 205 -8.27 9.68 13.48
C SER A 205 -7.20 8.60 13.28
N MET A 206 -6.55 8.58 12.12
CA MET A 206 -5.43 7.67 11.85
C MET A 206 -4.24 7.92 12.77
N TYR A 207 -3.87 9.19 13.02
CA TYR A 207 -2.80 9.52 13.96
C TYR A 207 -3.15 9.13 15.40
N GLU A 208 -4.39 9.34 15.83
CA GLU A 208 -4.86 8.91 17.15
C GLU A 208 -4.78 7.38 17.31
N GLN A 209 -5.17 6.62 16.28
CA GLN A 209 -5.05 5.16 16.26
C GLN A 209 -3.58 4.71 16.29
N MET A 210 -2.71 5.37 15.52
CA MET A 210 -1.28 5.10 15.53
C MET A 210 -0.66 5.37 16.91
N ASP A 211 -1.01 6.49 17.55
CA ASP A 211 -0.54 6.83 18.89
C ASP A 211 -1.03 5.81 19.93
N ALA A 212 -2.29 5.35 19.82
CA ALA A 212 -2.81 4.30 20.68
C ALA A 212 -2.04 2.98 20.49
N LEU A 213 -1.73 2.60 19.25
CA LEU A 213 -0.91 1.42 18.95
C LEU A 213 0.53 1.57 19.47
N TYR A 214 1.15 2.74 19.34
CA TYR A 214 2.48 3.01 19.89
C TYR A 214 2.50 2.89 21.41
N ARG A 215 1.49 3.44 22.10
CA ARG A 215 1.36 3.27 23.55
C ARG A 215 1.17 1.80 23.94
N GLY A 216 0.34 1.06 23.20
CA GLY A 216 0.15 -0.37 23.42
C GLY A 216 1.45 -1.17 23.22
N LYS A 217 2.22 -0.84 22.17
CA LYS A 217 3.54 -1.45 21.92
C LYS A 217 4.51 -1.20 23.08
N LEU A 218 4.63 0.05 23.54
CA LEU A 218 5.50 0.40 24.66
C LEU A 218 5.11 -0.35 25.95
N GLN A 219 3.81 -0.52 26.20
CA GLN A 219 3.34 -1.31 27.35
C GLN A 219 3.72 -2.79 27.22
N LEU A 220 3.59 -3.38 26.02
CA LEU A 220 3.98 -4.77 25.77
C LEU A 220 5.50 -4.96 25.89
N GLU A 221 6.31 -4.01 25.41
CA GLU A 221 7.76 -4.03 25.57
C GLU A 221 8.16 -3.99 27.04
N ALA A 222 7.54 -3.12 27.85
CA ALA A 222 7.77 -3.08 29.29
C ALA A 222 7.35 -4.39 30.01
N GLN A 223 6.24 -5.00 29.60
CA GLN A 223 5.81 -6.30 30.14
C GLN A 223 6.79 -7.42 29.76
N LEU A 224 7.29 -7.44 28.53
CA LEU A 224 8.30 -8.40 28.09
C LEU A 224 9.59 -8.26 28.90
N GLU A 225 10.06 -7.04 29.13
CA GLU A 225 11.23 -6.79 29.98
C GLU A 225 11.00 -7.30 31.41
N GLN A 226 9.82 -7.08 31.98
CA GLN A 226 9.49 -7.62 33.30
C GLN A 226 9.54 -9.15 33.32
N VAL A 227 8.93 -9.81 32.33
CA VAL A 227 8.95 -11.27 32.21
C VAL A 227 10.38 -11.79 32.02
N HIS A 228 11.21 -11.09 31.24
CA HIS A 228 12.62 -11.44 31.09
C HIS A 228 13.38 -11.37 32.42
N MET A 229 13.16 -10.33 33.21
CA MET A 229 13.76 -10.18 34.53
C MET A 229 13.30 -11.26 35.51
N GLU A 230 12.01 -11.63 35.49
CA GLU A 230 11.47 -12.72 36.31
C GLU A 230 12.05 -14.08 35.91
N ARG A 231 12.14 -14.34 34.59
CA ARG A 231 12.74 -15.56 34.06
C ARG A 231 14.22 -15.66 34.46
N GLN A 232 14.96 -14.56 34.42
CA GLN A 232 16.36 -14.53 34.86
C GLN A 232 16.48 -14.83 36.36
N LYS A 233 15.65 -14.22 37.21
CA LYS A 233 15.60 -14.54 38.64
C LYS A 233 15.29 -16.02 38.91
N LEU A 234 14.42 -16.64 38.12
CA LEU A 234 14.13 -18.07 38.24
C LEU A 234 15.31 -18.92 37.76
N ALA A 235 15.97 -18.54 36.67
CA ALA A 235 17.17 -19.20 36.17
C ALA A 235 18.31 -19.15 37.20
N ASP A 236 18.48 -18.03 37.92
CA ASP A 236 19.49 -17.90 38.98
C ASP A 236 19.16 -18.75 40.22
N LYS A 237 17.87 -19.02 40.48
CA LYS A 237 17.43 -19.89 41.58
C LYS A 237 17.55 -21.39 41.26
N GLN A 238 17.46 -21.78 39.99
CA GLN A 238 17.60 -23.19 39.58
C GLN A 238 18.91 -23.85 40.05
N PRO A 239 20.11 -23.28 39.89
CA PRO A 239 21.35 -23.91 40.36
C PRO A 239 21.41 -24.01 41.88
N LEU A 240 20.82 -23.05 42.62
CA LEU A 240 20.75 -23.10 44.08
C LEU A 240 19.87 -24.25 44.56
N LEU A 241 18.71 -24.43 43.94
CA LEU A 241 17.81 -25.55 44.24
C LEU A 241 18.43 -26.89 43.81
N ALA A 242 19.08 -26.94 42.64
CA ALA A 242 19.77 -28.14 42.18
C ALA A 242 20.92 -28.54 43.11
N LYS A 243 21.66 -27.56 43.67
CA LYS A 243 22.69 -27.82 44.67
C LYS A 243 22.09 -28.35 45.97
N ALA A 244 21.05 -27.69 46.48
CA ALA A 244 20.38 -28.14 47.70
C ALA A 244 19.81 -29.57 47.57
N LEU A 245 19.30 -29.93 46.38
CA LEU A 245 18.88 -31.30 46.09
C LEU A 245 20.04 -32.30 46.13
N ARG A 246 21.19 -31.97 45.54
CA ARG A 246 22.39 -32.82 45.61
C ARG A 246 22.89 -32.99 47.04
N ASP A 247 22.95 -31.91 47.81
CA ASP A 247 23.37 -31.95 49.21
C ASP A 247 22.42 -32.84 50.04
N CYS A 248 21.10 -32.77 49.79
CA CYS A 248 20.12 -33.67 50.40
C CYS A 248 20.30 -35.13 49.98
N GLU A 249 20.60 -35.41 48.72
CA GLU A 249 20.87 -36.76 48.22
C GLU A 249 22.14 -37.36 48.83
N GLU A 250 23.20 -36.55 48.99
CA GLU A 250 24.44 -36.96 49.65
C GLU A 250 24.22 -37.25 51.13
N ASN A 251 23.50 -36.37 51.84
CA ASN A 251 23.13 -36.61 53.24
C ASN A 251 22.29 -37.87 53.40
N LEU A 252 21.33 -38.12 52.50
CA LEU A 252 20.53 -39.34 52.52
C LEU A 252 21.39 -40.60 52.32
N LYS A 253 22.41 -40.55 51.45
CA LYS A 253 23.34 -41.66 51.25
C LYS A 253 24.18 -41.91 52.51
N GLN A 254 24.72 -40.85 53.12
CA GLN A 254 25.47 -40.96 54.37
C GLN A 254 24.62 -41.53 55.51
N GLU A 255 23.37 -41.06 55.66
CA GLU A 255 22.44 -41.60 56.67
C GLU A 255 22.13 -43.09 56.43
N LYS A 256 22.00 -43.52 55.17
CA LYS A 256 21.82 -44.95 54.84
C LYS A 256 23.07 -45.77 55.20
N GLU A 257 24.27 -45.27 54.95
CA GLU A 257 25.52 -45.92 55.32
C GLU A 257 25.69 -45.98 56.85
N ASN A 258 25.42 -44.88 57.55
CA ASN A 258 25.43 -44.81 59.02
C ASN A 258 24.41 -45.79 59.62
N ARG A 259 23.22 -45.89 59.04
CA ARG A 259 22.22 -46.86 59.46
C ARG A 259 22.68 -48.30 59.24
N ALA A 260 23.24 -48.62 58.08
CA ALA A 260 23.74 -49.97 57.79
C ALA A 260 24.90 -50.36 58.73
N THR A 261 25.81 -49.43 59.04
CA THR A 261 26.89 -49.68 60.01
C THR A 261 26.35 -49.85 61.44
N ALA A 262 25.36 -49.06 61.85
CA ALA A 262 24.70 -49.21 63.14
C ALA A 262 23.94 -50.54 63.26
N GLU A 263 23.23 -50.97 62.21
CA GLU A 263 22.55 -52.27 62.13
C GLU A 263 23.57 -53.41 62.25
N HIS A 264 24.69 -53.35 61.53
CA HIS A 264 25.74 -54.36 61.63
C HIS A 264 26.40 -54.41 63.02
N LEU A 265 26.67 -53.26 63.64
CA LEU A 265 27.18 -53.21 65.02
C LEU A 265 26.16 -53.81 65.99
N ALA A 266 24.88 -53.50 65.84
CA ALA A 266 23.82 -54.07 66.67
C ALA A 266 23.79 -55.60 66.57
N GLU A 267 23.93 -56.18 65.37
CA GLU A 267 24.05 -57.63 65.18
C GLU A 267 25.26 -58.23 65.91
N ILE A 268 26.42 -57.58 65.86
CA ILE A 268 27.62 -58.01 66.59
C ILE A 268 27.37 -57.98 68.11
N TRP A 269 26.82 -56.88 68.63
CA TRP A 269 26.48 -56.75 70.05
C TRP A 269 25.43 -57.77 70.49
N GLU A 270 24.45 -58.10 69.64
CA GLU A 270 23.49 -59.16 69.92
C GLU A 270 24.16 -60.53 70.00
N GLN A 271 25.07 -60.84 69.07
CA GLN A 271 25.84 -62.10 69.10
C GLN A 271 26.72 -62.20 70.35
N GLU A 272 27.43 -61.13 70.71
CA GLU A 272 28.24 -61.08 71.94
C GLU A 272 27.38 -61.24 73.20
N ASN A 273 26.24 -60.53 73.27
CA ASN A 273 25.29 -60.68 74.36
C ASN A 273 24.72 -62.09 74.45
N HIS A 274 24.41 -62.73 73.32
CA HIS A 274 24.00 -64.13 73.27
C HIS A 274 25.12 -65.06 73.76
N GLY A 275 26.38 -64.81 73.38
CA GLY A 275 27.57 -65.53 73.85
C GLY A 275 27.75 -65.39 75.36
N LEU A 276 27.76 -64.17 75.90
CA LEU A 276 27.86 -63.89 77.32
C LEU A 276 26.71 -64.51 78.11
N ARG A 277 25.47 -64.44 77.62
CA ARG A 277 24.31 -65.12 78.24
C ARG A 277 24.51 -66.63 78.28
N ALA A 278 25.04 -67.23 77.20
CA ALA A 278 25.34 -68.65 77.17
C ALA A 278 26.46 -69.02 78.15
N GLU A 279 27.51 -68.21 78.28
CA GLU A 279 28.58 -68.40 79.27
C GLU A 279 28.08 -68.28 80.71
N VAL A 280 27.30 -67.25 81.00
CA VAL A 280 26.63 -67.08 82.30
C VAL A 280 25.78 -68.32 82.60
N HIS A 281 24.98 -68.79 81.64
CA HIS A 281 24.18 -70.00 81.80
C HIS A 281 25.03 -71.27 82.03
N LYS A 282 26.18 -71.41 81.35
CA LYS A 282 27.16 -72.49 81.60
C LYS A 282 27.74 -72.41 83.02
N LEU A 283 28.11 -71.21 83.49
CA LEU A 283 28.62 -70.98 84.85
C LEU A 283 27.58 -71.33 85.91
N TYR A 284 26.33 -70.86 85.76
CA TYR A 284 25.21 -71.23 86.63
C TYR A 284 24.95 -72.75 86.64
N ASN A 285 25.18 -73.42 85.50
CA ASN A 285 25.06 -74.87 85.39
C ASN A 285 26.29 -75.67 85.84
N SER A 286 27.41 -75.02 86.15
CA SER A 286 28.61 -75.69 86.62
C SER A 286 28.44 -76.23 88.05
N ARG A 287 29.02 -77.40 88.32
CA ARG A 287 28.90 -78.11 89.60
C ARG A 287 29.44 -77.27 90.78
N SER A 288 30.54 -76.53 90.58
CA SER A 288 31.16 -75.68 91.59
C SER A 288 30.29 -74.47 91.96
N PHE A 289 29.60 -73.86 90.98
CA PHE A 289 28.70 -72.75 91.23
C PHE A 289 27.44 -73.19 91.97
N ARG A 290 26.84 -74.33 91.58
CA ARG A 290 25.65 -74.90 92.25
C ARG A 290 25.91 -75.28 93.71
N LEU A 291 27.08 -75.83 94.02
CA LEU A 291 27.47 -76.17 95.39
C LEU A 291 27.64 -74.92 96.28
N MET A 292 28.10 -73.81 95.72
CA MET A 292 28.30 -72.54 96.45
C MET A 292 27.09 -71.61 96.44
N ALA A 293 26.03 -71.92 95.68
CA ALA A 293 24.82 -71.12 95.59
C ALA A 293 24.11 -70.88 96.94
N PRO A 294 23.90 -71.89 97.83
CA PRO A 294 23.26 -71.65 99.12
C PRO A 294 24.08 -70.73 100.04
N LEU A 295 25.41 -70.81 100.00
CA LEU A 295 26.29 -69.91 100.77
C LEU A 295 26.26 -68.45 100.25
N ARG A 296 26.15 -68.25 98.94
CA ARG A 296 26.02 -66.91 98.35
C ARG A 296 24.67 -66.28 98.65
N PHE A 297 23.60 -67.07 98.66
CA PHE A 297 22.26 -66.62 99.05
C PHE A 297 22.25 -66.14 100.51
N ALA A 298 22.83 -66.92 101.42
CA ALA A 298 23.01 -66.52 102.82
C ALA A 298 23.80 -65.21 102.98
N ARG A 299 24.90 -65.05 102.22
CA ARG A 299 25.71 -63.82 102.23
C ARG A 299 24.95 -62.60 101.68
N ARG A 300 24.07 -62.77 100.68
CA ARG A 300 23.26 -61.68 100.12
C ARG A 300 22.18 -61.23 101.11
N ILE A 301 21.53 -62.17 101.80
CA ILE A 301 20.56 -61.88 102.88
C ILE A 301 21.24 -61.11 104.03
N LEU A 302 22.45 -61.51 104.42
CA LEU A 302 23.21 -60.86 105.49
C LEU A 302 23.73 -59.46 105.12
N ARG A 303 23.86 -59.12 103.82
CA ARG A 303 24.33 -57.81 103.35
C ARG A 303 23.21 -56.82 103.00
N GLY A 304 21.95 -57.22 103.13
CA GLY A 304 20.81 -56.28 102.99
C GLY A 304 20.50 -55.79 101.58
N ASN A 305 21.05 -56.41 100.53
CA ASN A 305 20.64 -56.09 99.16
C ASN A 305 19.42 -56.94 98.79
N ARG A 306 18.23 -56.31 98.82
CA ARG A 306 17.12 -56.70 97.94
C ARG A 306 17.34 -56.05 96.58
#